data_AF-A0A357ZZ18-F1
#
_entry.id   AF-A0A357ZZ18-F1
#
_cell.length_a   1.000
_cell.length_b   1.000
_cell.length_c   1.000
_cell.angle_alpha   90.00
_cell.angle_beta   90.00
_cell.angle_gamma   90.00
#
_symmetry.space_group_name_H-M   'P 1'
#
loop_
_entity.id
_entity.type
_entity.pdbx_description
1 polymer ?
#
loop_
_entity_poly.entity_id
_entity_poly.type
_entity_poly.pdbx_seq_one_letter_code
_entity_poly.pdbx_strand_id
1 'polypeptide(L)'
;AVVRAMPNTPAVVRAGAAAIAPGSSASEADLDWASSVLEAVGVVVRVSEDKLDAVTGLSGSGPAYVFVMAESMIEAGVLVGLPRDVAEVLAVQTLLGSASLLESSDEAAASLRAQVTSPGGTTAAGLRALESGGFRSAVLDAVAAATDRSRQLGQD
;
A
#
# COMPACT_ATOMS: atom_id res chain seq x y z
N ALA A 1 0.08 30.59 4.73
CA ALA A 1 0.68 29.38 4.16
C ALA A 1 -0.41 28.39 3.80
N VAL A 2 -0.20 27.55 2.77
CA VAL A 2 -1.07 26.42 2.41
C VAL A 2 -0.19 25.17 2.34
N VAL A 3 -0.61 24.07 2.96
CA VAL A 3 0.03 22.76 2.86
C VAL A 3 -1.03 21.78 2.37
N ARG A 4 -0.75 21.07 1.28
CA ARG A 4 -1.64 20.04 0.76
C ARG A 4 -1.25 18.70 1.37
N ALA A 5 -2.24 17.93 1.79
CA ALA A 5 -2.04 16.58 2.32
C ALA A 5 -2.79 15.56 1.47
N MET A 6 -2.21 14.37 1.33
CA MET A 6 -2.81 13.21 0.68
C MET A 6 -2.74 12.02 1.64
N PRO A 7 -3.68 11.92 2.62
CA PRO A 7 -3.78 10.78 3.52
C PRO A 7 -4.49 9.60 2.85
N ASN A 8 -4.61 8.48 3.57
CA ASN A 8 -5.41 7.33 3.15
C ASN A 8 -6.30 6.79 4.28
N THR A 9 -7.22 5.89 3.93
CA THR A 9 -8.27 5.42 4.84
C THR A 9 -7.77 4.67 6.08
N PRO A 10 -6.65 3.91 6.08
CA PRO A 10 -6.09 3.30 7.28
C PRO A 10 -5.76 4.26 8.44
N ALA A 11 -5.78 5.58 8.23
CA ALA A 11 -5.69 6.57 9.30
C ALA A 11 -6.75 6.35 10.41
N VAL A 12 -7.92 5.78 10.08
CA VAL A 12 -8.98 5.47 11.07
C VAL A 12 -8.55 4.45 12.13
N VAL A 13 -7.54 3.63 11.85
CA VAL A 13 -6.93 2.67 12.80
C VAL A 13 -5.49 3.05 13.17
N ARG A 14 -5.10 4.30 12.93
CA ARG A 14 -3.75 4.84 13.19
C ARG A 14 -2.63 4.14 12.39
N ALA A 15 -2.96 3.50 11.28
CA ALA A 15 -2.01 2.89 10.36
C ALA A 15 -2.01 3.63 9.00
N GLY A 16 -2.30 4.93 9.02
CA GLY A 16 -2.36 5.76 7.83
C GLY A 16 -0.99 5.98 7.19
N ALA A 17 -1.00 6.28 5.90
CA ALA A 17 0.14 6.86 5.19
C ALA A 17 -0.33 8.15 4.54
N ALA A 18 0.38 9.25 4.82
CA ALA A 18 0.10 10.55 4.23
C ALA A 18 1.36 11.13 3.58
N ALA A 19 1.18 11.83 2.46
CA ALA A 19 2.18 12.76 1.98
C ALA A 19 1.71 14.20 2.17
N ILE A 20 2.64 15.11 2.45
CA ILE A 20 2.39 16.55 2.46
C ILE A 20 3.29 17.28 1.46
N ALA A 21 2.76 18.33 0.86
CA ALA A 21 3.50 19.21 -0.04
C ALA A 21 3.27 20.70 0.31
N PRO A 22 4.33 21.54 0.26
CA PRO A 22 4.21 22.96 0.52
C PRO A 22 3.59 23.71 -0.65
N GLY A 23 2.65 24.61 -0.36
CA GLY A 23 2.30 25.69 -1.28
C GLY A 23 3.37 26.78 -1.33
N SER A 24 3.26 27.71 -2.28
CA SER A 24 4.29 28.73 -2.56
C SER A 24 4.65 29.66 -1.39
N SER A 25 3.81 29.73 -0.36
CA SER A 25 4.01 30.57 0.84
C SER A 25 4.15 29.75 2.13
N ALA A 26 4.28 28.42 2.04
CA ALA A 26 4.49 27.57 3.20
C ALA A 26 5.98 27.53 3.59
N SER A 27 6.22 27.70 4.88
CA SER A 27 7.54 27.56 5.51
C SER A 27 7.76 26.13 6.00
N GLU A 28 9.01 25.80 6.35
CA GLU A 28 9.30 24.53 7.04
C GLU A 28 8.54 24.38 8.35
N ALA A 29 8.31 25.46 9.09
CA ALA A 29 7.51 25.41 10.32
C ALA A 29 6.04 25.05 10.06
N ASP A 30 5.48 25.45 8.92
CA ASP A 30 4.13 25.05 8.52
C ASP A 30 4.08 23.55 8.16
N LEU A 31 5.13 23.03 7.50
CA LEU A 31 5.27 21.61 7.20
C LEU A 31 5.49 20.76 8.45
N ASP A 32 6.31 21.22 9.40
CA ASP A 32 6.54 20.57 10.69
C ASP A 32 5.22 20.46 11.48
N TRP A 33 4.44 21.55 11.52
CA TRP A 33 3.15 21.55 12.18
C TRP A 33 2.16 20.59 11.49
N ALA A 34 2.04 20.65 10.16
CA ALA A 34 1.16 19.76 9.41
C ALA A 34 1.54 18.27 9.55
N SER A 35 2.85 17.96 9.52
CA SER A 35 3.39 16.64 9.82
C SER A 35 2.93 16.18 11.20
N SER A 36 3.11 16.99 12.24
CA SER A 36 2.79 16.60 13.63
C SER A 36 1.32 16.22 13.83
N VAL A 37 0.40 16.85 13.08
CA VAL A 37 -1.04 16.54 13.14
C VAL A 37 -1.34 15.19 12.50
N LEU A 38 -0.74 14.92 11.34
CA LEU A 38 -1.00 13.69 10.58
C LEU A 38 -0.23 12.48 11.14
N GLU A 39 0.91 12.71 11.78
CA GLU A 39 1.68 11.69 12.50
C GLU A 39 0.90 11.05 13.65
N ALA A 40 -0.14 11.72 14.17
CA ALA A 40 -1.03 11.17 15.17
C ALA A 40 -1.85 9.96 14.67
N VAL A 41 -1.97 9.78 13.35
CA VAL A 41 -2.78 8.73 12.71
C VAL A 41 -2.00 7.86 11.73
N GLY A 42 -0.68 7.98 11.67
CA GLY A 42 0.16 7.16 10.81
C GLY A 42 1.48 7.80 10.42
N VAL A 43 2.06 7.36 9.31
CA VAL A 43 3.33 7.90 8.80
C VAL A 43 3.09 9.08 7.87
N VAL A 44 3.99 10.07 7.92
CA VAL A 44 3.96 11.24 7.04
C VAL A 44 5.26 11.36 6.28
N VAL A 45 5.17 11.59 4.97
CA VAL A 45 6.32 11.92 4.13
C VAL A 45 6.15 13.30 3.50
N ARG A 46 7.25 14.03 3.33
CA ARG A 46 7.26 15.31 2.60
C ARG A 46 7.63 15.06 1.15
N VAL A 47 6.86 15.62 0.23
CA VAL A 47 7.10 15.53 -1.21
C VAL A 47 6.88 16.88 -1.87
N SER A 48 7.38 17.05 -3.09
CA SER A 48 7.00 18.19 -3.93
C SER A 48 5.58 18.02 -4.46
N GLU A 49 4.88 19.13 -4.72
CA GLU A 49 3.48 19.16 -5.16
C GLU A 49 3.24 18.27 -6.41
N ASP A 50 4.19 18.23 -7.34
CA ASP A 50 4.14 17.41 -8.56
C ASP A 50 4.16 15.89 -8.32
N LYS A 51 4.43 15.45 -7.08
CA LYS A 51 4.39 14.04 -6.69
C LYS A 51 3.07 13.61 -6.09
N LEU A 52 2.17 14.53 -5.74
CA LEU A 52 0.93 14.16 -5.05
C LEU A 52 0.01 13.27 -5.88
N ASP A 53 0.01 13.37 -7.22
CA ASP A 53 -0.74 12.44 -8.08
C ASP A 53 -0.21 11.00 -7.97
N ALA A 54 1.12 10.85 -7.90
CA ALA A 54 1.75 9.54 -7.71
C ALA A 54 1.45 8.99 -6.31
N VAL A 55 1.41 9.84 -5.29
CA VAL A 55 0.97 9.46 -3.93
C VAL A 55 -0.49 8.98 -3.96
N THR A 56 -1.39 9.68 -4.66
CA THR A 56 -2.78 9.26 -4.85
C THR A 56 -2.86 7.87 -5.49
N GLY A 57 -2.10 7.63 -6.55
CA GLY A 57 -2.10 6.35 -7.25
C GLY A 57 -1.54 5.19 -6.42
N LEU A 58 -0.54 5.48 -5.56
CA LEU A 58 0.13 4.49 -4.72
C LEU A 58 -0.58 4.27 -3.39
N SER A 59 -0.56 5.26 -2.47
CA SER A 59 -1.02 5.10 -1.09
C SER A 59 -2.44 5.57 -0.86
N GLY A 60 -2.94 6.52 -1.66
CA GLY A 60 -4.33 6.98 -1.60
C GLY A 60 -5.30 5.89 -2.08
N SER A 61 -5.02 5.31 -3.24
CA SER A 61 -5.78 4.22 -3.86
C SER A 61 -5.35 2.83 -3.35
N GLY A 62 -4.14 2.72 -2.81
CA GLY A 62 -3.51 1.49 -2.32
C GLY A 62 -4.37 0.60 -1.42
N PRO A 63 -5.13 1.13 -0.44
CA PRO A 63 -5.99 0.31 0.41
C PRO A 63 -6.98 -0.55 -0.39
N ALA A 64 -7.52 -0.04 -1.50
CA ALA A 64 -8.43 -0.82 -2.35
C ALA A 64 -7.73 -2.01 -3.00
N TYR A 65 -6.47 -1.85 -3.43
CA TYR A 65 -5.69 -2.94 -4.01
C TYR A 65 -5.41 -4.04 -2.98
N VAL A 66 -5.13 -3.64 -1.73
CA VAL A 66 -4.95 -4.57 -0.61
C VAL A 66 -6.25 -5.31 -0.28
N PHE A 67 -7.41 -4.65 -0.33
CA PHE A 67 -8.70 -5.30 -0.10
C PHE A 67 -9.06 -6.31 -1.20
N VAL A 68 -8.81 -5.98 -2.48
CA VAL A 68 -8.99 -6.94 -3.58
C VAL A 68 -8.05 -8.16 -3.42
N MET A 69 -6.82 -7.94 -2.96
CA MET A 69 -5.90 -9.04 -2.65
C MET A 69 -6.43 -9.91 -1.51
N ALA A 70 -6.95 -9.31 -0.43
CA ALA A 70 -7.55 -10.03 0.68
C ALA A 70 -8.75 -10.87 0.22
N GLU A 71 -9.69 -10.28 -0.52
CA GLU A 71 -10.84 -10.99 -1.10
C GLU A 71 -10.38 -12.17 -1.97
N SER A 72 -9.40 -11.96 -2.84
CA SER A 72 -8.84 -12.99 -3.71
C SER A 72 -8.18 -14.14 -2.92
N MET A 73 -7.47 -13.83 -1.84
CA MET A 73 -6.87 -14.84 -0.95
C MET A 73 -7.93 -15.66 -0.21
N ILE A 74 -9.01 -15.01 0.24
CA ILE A 74 -10.13 -15.68 0.91
C ILE A 74 -10.82 -16.65 -0.05
N GLU A 75 -11.15 -16.18 -1.25
CA GLU A 75 -11.77 -17.01 -2.29
C GLU A 75 -10.88 -18.17 -2.70
N ALA A 76 -9.57 -17.93 -2.87
CA ALA A 76 -8.62 -18.99 -3.17
C ALA A 76 -8.53 -20.02 -2.03
N GLY A 77 -8.55 -19.58 -0.77
CA GLY A 77 -8.59 -20.46 0.40
C GLY A 77 -9.82 -21.37 0.40
N VAL A 78 -10.99 -20.80 0.12
CA VAL A 78 -12.24 -21.57 -0.02
C VAL A 78 -12.18 -22.55 -1.19
N LEU A 79 -11.65 -22.11 -2.34
CA LEU A 79 -11.50 -22.94 -3.54
C LEU A 79 -10.64 -24.19 -3.26
N VAL A 80 -9.62 -24.09 -2.41
CA VAL A 80 -8.75 -25.21 -2.04
C VAL A 80 -9.24 -25.98 -0.80
N GLY A 81 -10.46 -25.72 -0.34
CA GLY A 81 -11.17 -26.53 0.65
C GLY A 81 -11.21 -25.98 2.07
N LEU A 82 -10.79 -24.74 2.32
CA LEU A 82 -10.97 -24.12 3.63
C LEU A 82 -12.43 -23.68 3.84
N PRO A 83 -12.98 -23.80 5.05
CA PRO A 83 -14.15 -23.04 5.45
C PRO A 83 -13.93 -21.54 5.27
N ARG A 84 -14.96 -20.80 4.87
CA ARG A 84 -14.86 -19.36 4.56
C ARG A 84 -14.38 -18.53 5.75
N ASP A 85 -14.92 -18.78 6.93
CA ASP A 85 -14.51 -18.13 8.18
C ASP A 85 -13.03 -18.37 8.51
N VAL A 86 -12.53 -19.58 8.28
CA VAL A 86 -11.10 -19.89 8.43
C VAL A 86 -10.25 -19.17 7.38
N ALA A 87 -10.67 -19.16 6.12
CA ALA A 87 -9.96 -18.46 5.04
C ALA A 87 -9.88 -16.94 5.29
N GLU A 88 -10.96 -16.33 5.79
CA GLU A 88 -11.01 -14.92 6.20
C GLU A 88 -9.98 -14.60 7.28
N VAL A 89 -9.97 -15.36 8.38
CA VAL A 89 -9.00 -15.14 9.47
C VAL A 89 -7.56 -15.30 8.97
N LEU A 90 -7.27 -16.35 8.21
CA LEU A 90 -5.92 -16.63 7.74
C LEU A 90 -5.44 -15.58 6.73
N ALA A 91 -6.28 -15.15 5.79
CA ALA A 91 -5.90 -14.16 4.78
C ALA A 91 -5.61 -12.79 5.42
N VAL A 92 -6.49 -12.31 6.30
CA VAL A 92 -6.32 -11.03 6.98
C VAL A 92 -5.07 -11.03 7.86
N GLN A 93 -4.88 -12.08 8.67
CA GLN A 93 -3.71 -12.18 9.55
C GLN A 93 -2.40 -12.33 8.75
N THR A 94 -2.42 -13.01 7.60
CA THR A 94 -1.25 -13.14 6.72
C THR A 94 -0.85 -11.79 6.12
N LEU A 95 -1.82 -11.00 5.65
CA LEU A 95 -1.56 -9.65 5.13
C LEU A 95 -1.01 -8.73 6.21
N LEU A 96 -1.66 -8.69 7.38
CA LEU A 96 -1.22 -7.88 8.52
C LEU A 96 0.20 -8.29 8.96
N GLY A 97 0.43 -9.57 9.21
CA GLY A 97 1.73 -10.07 9.67
C GLY A 97 2.85 -9.83 8.66
N SER A 98 2.58 -9.96 7.35
CA SER A 98 3.57 -9.68 6.30
C SER A 98 3.92 -8.19 6.22
N ALA A 99 2.91 -7.32 6.32
CA ALA A 99 3.12 -5.88 6.33
C ALA A 99 3.88 -5.43 7.59
N SER A 100 3.49 -5.91 8.77
CA SER A 100 4.18 -5.61 10.03
C SER A 100 5.61 -6.12 10.04
N LEU A 101 5.87 -7.33 9.50
CA LEU A 101 7.23 -7.85 9.40
C LEU A 101 8.10 -6.97 8.49
N LEU A 102 7.55 -6.52 7.37
CA LEU A 102 8.27 -5.61 6.46
C LEU A 102 8.51 -4.24 7.09
N GLU A 103 7.53 -3.70 7.82
CA GLU A 103 7.64 -2.41 8.53
C GLU A 103 8.69 -2.44 9.64
N SER A 104 8.77 -3.55 10.40
CA SER A 104 9.70 -3.68 11.53
C SER A 104 11.09 -4.17 11.15
N SER A 105 11.34 -4.48 9.87
CA SER A 105 12.58 -5.08 9.39
C SER A 105 13.45 -4.05 8.67
N ASP A 106 14.76 -4.15 8.86
CA ASP A 106 15.75 -3.44 8.04
C ASP A 106 15.95 -4.09 6.66
N GLU A 107 15.31 -5.23 6.39
CA GLU A 107 15.45 -5.98 5.15
C GLU A 107 14.47 -5.53 4.07
N ALA A 108 14.93 -5.54 2.82
CA ALA A 108 14.06 -5.28 1.68
C ALA A 108 13.01 -6.39 1.49
N ALA A 109 11.85 -6.04 0.92
CA ALA A 109 10.79 -6.99 0.60
C ALA A 109 11.25 -8.18 -0.26
N ALA A 110 12.24 -7.98 -1.14
CA ALA A 110 12.83 -9.07 -1.92
C ALA A 110 13.59 -10.10 -1.06
N SER A 111 14.25 -9.63 0.00
CA SER A 111 14.95 -10.48 0.97
C SER A 111 13.97 -11.27 1.83
N LEU A 112 12.97 -10.59 2.42
CA LEU A 112 11.93 -11.26 3.21
C LEU A 112 11.18 -12.32 2.39
N ARG A 113 10.83 -12.00 1.12
CA ARG A 113 10.25 -12.97 0.19
C ARG A 113 11.18 -14.18 -0.02
N ALA A 114 12.49 -13.94 -0.20
CA ALA A 114 13.46 -15.02 -0.41
C ALA A 114 13.56 -15.94 0.81
N GLN A 115 13.54 -15.39 2.03
CA GLN A 115 13.60 -16.17 3.27
C GLN A 115 12.44 -17.17 3.42
N VAL A 116 11.24 -16.81 2.96
CA VAL A 116 10.07 -17.70 2.99
C VAL A 116 9.94 -18.58 1.74
N THR A 117 10.95 -18.58 0.85
CA THR A 117 10.94 -19.33 -0.41
C THR A 117 12.01 -20.42 -0.42
N SER A 118 11.64 -21.63 -0.04
CA SER A 118 12.51 -22.80 -0.21
C SER A 118 12.56 -23.27 -1.67
N PRO A 119 13.73 -23.67 -2.21
CA PRO A 119 13.85 -24.24 -3.54
C PRO A 119 12.92 -25.46 -3.72
N GLY A 120 12.07 -25.42 -4.74
CA GLY A 120 11.10 -26.49 -5.01
C GLY A 120 9.90 -26.55 -4.05
N GLY A 121 9.82 -25.66 -3.06
CA GLY A 121 8.74 -25.63 -2.07
C GLY A 121 7.42 -25.05 -2.59
N THR A 122 6.41 -25.05 -1.70
CA THR A 122 5.06 -24.53 -1.97
C THR A 122 5.08 -23.04 -2.33
N THR A 123 5.83 -22.21 -1.60
CA THR A 123 5.98 -20.78 -1.90
C THR A 123 6.57 -20.55 -3.29
N ALA A 124 7.58 -21.32 -3.69
CA ALA A 124 8.19 -21.20 -5.01
C ALA A 124 7.19 -21.55 -6.12
N ALA A 125 6.32 -22.54 -5.92
CA ALA A 125 5.26 -22.87 -6.86
C ALA A 125 4.19 -21.75 -6.95
N GLY A 126 3.75 -21.21 -5.81
CA GLY A 126 2.81 -20.09 -5.76
C GLY A 126 3.35 -18.82 -6.43
N LEU A 127 4.60 -18.45 -6.14
CA LEU A 127 5.26 -17.31 -6.78
C LEU A 127 5.35 -17.49 -8.31
N ARG A 128 5.70 -18.68 -8.80
CA ARG A 128 5.68 -18.95 -10.25
C ARG A 128 4.30 -18.72 -10.86
N ALA A 129 3.24 -19.19 -10.21
CA ALA A 129 1.88 -18.97 -10.68
C ALA A 129 1.49 -17.48 -10.70
N LEU A 130 1.86 -16.72 -9.66
CA LEU A 130 1.64 -15.26 -9.61
C LEU A 130 2.36 -14.53 -10.75
N GLU A 131 3.62 -14.88 -11.03
CA GLU A 131 4.39 -14.27 -12.12
C GLU A 131 3.79 -14.65 -13.49
N SER A 132 3.39 -15.91 -13.69
CA SER A 132 2.69 -16.33 -14.92
C SER A 132 1.34 -15.64 -15.11
N GLY A 133 0.66 -15.29 -14.01
CA GLY A 133 -0.57 -14.51 -14.03
C GLY A 133 -0.37 -13.01 -14.25
N GLY A 134 0.88 -12.53 -14.38
CA GLY A 134 1.17 -11.11 -14.59
C GLY A 134 0.91 -10.24 -13.37
N PHE A 135 1.06 -10.78 -12.15
CA PHE A 135 0.80 -10.04 -10.91
C PHE A 135 1.57 -8.71 -10.84
N ARG A 136 2.86 -8.72 -11.18
CA ARG A 136 3.69 -7.50 -11.16
C ARG A 136 3.21 -6.44 -12.14
N SER A 137 2.90 -6.83 -13.38
CA SER A 137 2.38 -5.88 -14.38
C SER A 137 1.04 -5.31 -13.93
N ALA A 138 0.13 -6.13 -13.40
CA ALA A 138 -1.16 -5.65 -12.90
C ALA A 138 -1.02 -4.60 -11.79
N VAL A 139 -0.09 -4.80 -10.84
CA VAL A 139 0.18 -3.82 -9.77
C VAL A 139 0.77 -2.52 -10.34
N LEU A 140 1.73 -2.62 -11.27
CA LEU A 140 2.33 -1.44 -11.92
C LEU A 140 1.27 -0.64 -12.71
N ASP A 141 0.45 -1.34 -13.48
CA ASP A 141 -0.60 -0.73 -14.30
C ASP A 141 -1.67 -0.06 -13.43
N ALA A 142 -2.05 -0.68 -12.31
CA ALA A 142 -3.00 -0.10 -11.36
C ALA A 142 -2.51 1.24 -10.79
N VAL A 143 -1.26 1.30 -10.32
CA VAL A 143 -0.67 2.53 -9.77
C VAL A 143 -0.52 3.61 -10.86
N ALA A 144 -0.07 3.22 -12.05
CA ALA A 144 0.08 4.15 -13.17
C ALA A 144 -1.27 4.73 -13.61
N ALA A 145 -2.28 3.88 -13.81
CA ALA A 145 -3.62 4.30 -14.23
C ALA A 145 -4.29 5.24 -13.21
N ALA A 146 -4.18 4.93 -11.91
CA ALA A 146 -4.71 5.79 -10.85
C ALA A 146 -3.98 7.14 -10.77
N THR A 147 -2.65 7.13 -10.96
CA THR A 147 -1.84 8.35 -11.04
C THR A 147 -2.28 9.24 -12.21
N ASP A 148 -2.45 8.66 -13.39
CA ASP A 148 -2.88 9.41 -14.58
C ASP A 148 -4.31 9.92 -14.44
N ARG A 149 -5.20 9.14 -13.80
CA ARG A 149 -6.55 9.60 -13.50
C ARG A 149 -6.55 10.77 -12.51
N SER A 150 -5.69 10.74 -11.49
CA SER A 150 -5.52 11.86 -10.55
C SER A 150 -5.10 13.15 -11.28
N ARG A 151 -4.14 13.05 -12.21
CA ARG A 151 -3.70 14.19 -13.04
C ARG A 151 -4.82 14.75 -13.90
N GLN A 152 -5.62 13.90 -14.52
CA GLN A 152 -6.76 14.33 -15.34
C GLN A 152 -7.79 15.09 -14.50
N LEU A 153 -8.14 14.55 -13.33
CA LEU A 153 -9.10 15.19 -12.41
C LEU A 153 -8.60 16.53 -11.87
N GLY A 154 -7.28 16.72 -11.75
CA GLY A 154 -6.70 18.00 -11.34
C GLY A 154 -6.68 19.08 -12.42
N GLN A 155 -7.03 18.73 -13.67
CA GLN A 155 -7.14 19.66 -14.80
C GLN A 155 -8.59 20.11 -15.06
N ASP A 156 -9.56 19.41 -14.46
CA ASP A 156 -11.00 19.73 -14.48
C ASP A 156 -11.35 20.78 -13.41
#